data_AF-A0A1H2RZN7-F1
#
_entry.id   AF-A0A1H2RZN7-F1
#
_cell.length_a   1.000
_cell.length_b   1.000
_cell.length_c   1.000
_cell.angle_alpha   90.00
_cell.angle_beta   90.00
_cell.angle_gamma   90.00
#
_symmetry.space_group_name_H-M   'P 1'
#
loop_
_entity.id
_entity.type
_entity.pdbx_description
1 polymer ?
#
loop_
_entity_poly.entity_id
_entity_poly.type
_entity_poly.pdbx_seq_one_letter_code
_entity_poly.pdbx_strand_id
1 'polypeptide(L)'
;MKHLRVLFTLFLLTQMGAVFAQEEESEPADKSLKGQFEELERKSTNYRSGNGVAYEVMKLSSINELKANIFDTINTANKNIKDLSNTITANEAEIEDLNSKLQETTNKLNSVTEEKDSISFFGALISKGTYNFILWSIIFGLLILLLFFIYRFRNSNFLTQQAKSALSDLEEEYENHRRRALEREQKISRQLQDELNKQKK
;
A
#
# COMPACT_ATOMS: atom_id res chain seq x y z
N MET A 1 88.83 31.08 51.28
CA MET A 1 88.62 29.63 51.00
C MET A 1 87.73 28.90 52.01
N LYS A 2 87.77 29.22 53.32
CA LYS A 2 86.93 28.52 54.33
C LYS A 2 85.42 28.79 54.18
N HIS A 3 85.03 30.03 53.91
CA HIS A 3 83.60 30.39 53.74
C HIS A 3 82.95 29.78 52.47
N LEU A 4 83.74 29.55 51.41
CA LEU A 4 83.25 28.90 50.19
C LEU A 4 82.96 27.40 50.41
N ARG A 5 83.74 26.73 51.27
CA ARG A 5 83.48 25.33 51.66
C ARG A 5 82.21 25.19 52.50
N VAL A 6 81.93 26.16 53.38
CA VAL A 6 80.71 26.16 54.22
C VAL A 6 79.45 26.38 53.38
N LEU A 7 79.50 27.28 52.39
CA LEU A 7 78.40 27.49 51.45
C LEU A 7 78.14 26.26 50.57
N PHE A 8 79.19 25.55 50.15
CA PHE A 8 79.05 24.32 49.38
C PHE A 8 78.45 23.16 50.19
N THR A 9 78.81 23.05 51.48
CA THR A 9 78.19 22.06 52.38
C THR A 9 76.73 22.36 52.70
N LEU A 10 76.35 23.65 52.77
CA LEU A 10 74.96 24.04 53.02
C LEU A 10 74.07 23.76 51.80
N PHE A 11 74.59 23.97 50.58
CA PHE A 11 73.88 23.65 49.33
C PHE A 11 73.67 22.13 49.12
N LEU A 12 74.60 21.31 49.61
CA LEU A 12 74.50 19.85 49.54
C LEU A 12 73.49 19.26 50.55
N LEU A 13 73.28 19.92 51.70
CA LEU A 13 72.29 19.48 52.70
C LEU A 13 70.84 19.78 52.26
N THR A 14 70.62 20.81 51.43
CA THR A 14 69.29 21.17 50.94
C THR A 14 68.71 20.25 49.86
N GLN A 15 69.49 19.31 49.32
CA GLN A 15 69.04 18.36 48.29
C GLN A 15 68.51 17.02 48.85
N MET A 16 68.52 16.80 50.16
CA MET A 16 67.96 15.57 50.78
C MET A 16 66.46 15.65 51.09
N GLY A 17 65.77 16.73 50.71
CA GLY A 17 64.32 16.88 50.82
C GLY A 17 63.55 16.28 49.63
N ALA A 18 63.91 15.09 49.16
CA ALA A 18 63.06 14.37 48.22
C ALA A 18 61.87 13.77 49.00
N VAL A 19 60.70 14.37 48.81
CA VAL A 19 59.42 13.87 49.32
C VAL A 19 59.19 12.47 48.75
N PHE A 20 59.26 11.45 49.61
CA PHE A 20 58.66 10.16 49.33
C PHE A 20 57.15 10.29 49.54
N ALA A 21 56.41 10.58 48.48
CA ALA A 21 55.00 10.25 48.43
C ALA A 21 54.91 8.73 48.17
N GLN A 22 54.73 7.96 49.23
CA GLN A 22 54.29 6.56 49.08
C GLN A 22 52.82 6.62 48.66
N GLU A 23 52.58 6.47 47.37
CA GLU A 23 51.25 6.16 46.84
C GLU A 23 51.01 4.69 47.20
N GLU A 24 50.26 4.45 48.28
CA GLU A 24 49.65 3.15 48.50
C GLU A 24 48.79 2.87 47.27
N GLU A 25 49.27 1.97 46.41
CA GLU A 25 48.53 1.45 45.26
C GLU A 25 47.35 0.64 45.81
N SER A 26 46.29 1.34 46.21
CA SER A 26 45.02 0.73 46.52
C SER A 26 44.46 0.24 45.20
N GLU A 27 44.41 -1.08 45.02
CA GLU A 27 43.60 -1.78 44.02
C GLU A 27 42.31 -0.98 43.75
N PRO A 28 41.94 -0.76 42.46
CA PRO A 28 40.75 0.03 42.14
C PRO A 28 39.54 -0.62 42.81
N ALA A 29 39.06 0.00 43.88
CA ALA A 29 37.98 -0.54 44.68
C ALA A 29 36.75 -0.74 43.79
N ASP A 30 36.31 -1.99 43.64
CA ASP A 30 35.08 -2.30 42.93
C ASP A 30 33.91 -1.65 43.68
N LYS A 31 33.36 -0.59 43.09
CA LYS A 31 32.23 0.17 43.65
C LYS A 31 30.90 -0.53 43.45
N SER A 32 30.87 -1.66 42.74
CA SER A 32 29.67 -2.47 42.63
C SER A 32 29.19 -2.93 44.01
N LEU A 33 27.90 -3.23 44.13
CA LEU A 33 27.35 -3.71 45.39
C LEU A 33 28.01 -5.01 45.86
N LYS A 34 28.43 -5.84 44.90
CA LYS A 34 29.22 -7.06 45.12
C LYS A 34 30.62 -6.71 45.65
N GLY A 35 31.31 -5.79 45.00
CA GLY A 35 32.64 -5.32 45.43
C GLY A 35 32.62 -4.69 46.81
N GLN A 36 31.59 -3.91 47.14
CA GLN A 36 31.38 -3.35 48.48
C GLN A 36 31.16 -4.45 49.54
N PHE A 37 30.50 -5.55 49.17
CA PHE A 37 30.27 -6.69 50.05
C PHE A 37 31.57 -7.47 50.31
N GLU A 38 32.29 -7.82 49.25
CA GLU A 38 33.58 -8.52 49.31
C GLU A 38 34.64 -7.69 50.07
N GLU A 39 34.63 -6.37 49.91
CA GLU A 39 35.51 -5.46 50.64
C GLU A 39 35.20 -5.41 52.14
N LEU A 40 33.93 -5.53 52.50
CA LEU A 40 33.47 -5.52 53.89
C LEU A 40 33.83 -6.84 54.59
N GLU A 41 33.76 -7.96 53.86
CA GLU A 41 34.30 -9.27 54.30
C GLU A 41 35.84 -9.24 54.42
N ARG A 42 36.56 -8.63 53.47
CA ARG A 42 38.02 -8.54 53.53
C ARG A 42 38.53 -7.69 54.70
N LYS A 43 37.80 -6.63 55.04
CA LYS A 43 38.12 -5.71 56.14
C LYS A 43 37.62 -6.19 57.51
N SER A 44 36.89 -7.31 57.57
CA SER A 44 36.43 -7.84 58.84
C SER A 44 37.61 -8.38 59.66
N THR A 45 37.47 -8.33 60.99
CA THR A 45 38.51 -8.80 61.91
C THR A 45 38.05 -10.07 62.61
N ASN A 46 38.89 -11.09 62.62
CA ASN A 46 38.56 -12.36 63.27
C ASN A 46 38.47 -12.21 64.80
N TYR A 47 37.36 -12.70 65.37
CA TYR A 47 37.11 -12.80 66.81
C TYR A 47 36.73 -14.24 67.15
N ARG A 48 37.43 -14.85 68.10
CA ARG A 48 37.10 -16.20 68.59
C ARG A 48 36.34 -16.07 69.90
N SER A 49 35.10 -16.58 69.93
CA SER A 49 34.37 -16.71 71.19
C SER A 49 34.95 -17.85 72.04
N GLY A 50 34.75 -17.81 73.35
CA GLY A 50 35.20 -18.81 74.31
C GLY A 50 34.72 -20.25 74.02
N ASN A 51 33.73 -20.39 73.12
CA ASN A 51 33.16 -21.66 72.68
C ASN A 51 33.86 -22.24 71.43
N GLY A 52 34.96 -21.64 70.97
CA GLY A 52 35.75 -22.11 69.82
C GLY A 52 35.23 -21.67 68.44
N VAL A 53 34.10 -20.99 68.37
CA VAL A 53 33.50 -20.47 67.14
C VAL A 53 34.19 -19.18 66.71
N ALA A 54 34.60 -19.11 65.44
CA ALA A 54 35.15 -17.91 64.83
C ALA A 54 34.01 -17.00 64.32
N TYR A 55 34.12 -15.71 64.61
CA TYR A 55 33.23 -14.66 64.17
C TYR A 55 34.04 -13.59 63.45
N GLU A 56 33.45 -12.97 62.45
CA GLU A 56 34.06 -11.82 61.77
C GLU A 56 33.43 -10.53 62.31
N VAL A 57 34.26 -9.65 62.86
CA VAL A 57 33.86 -8.36 63.43
C VAL A 57 33.96 -7.32 62.34
N MET A 58 32.81 -6.72 62.03
CA MET A 58 32.68 -5.68 61.02
C MET A 58 32.31 -4.35 61.69
N LYS A 59 32.81 -3.24 61.14
CA LYS A 59 32.45 -1.90 61.62
C LYS A 59 30.97 -1.64 61.33
N LEU A 60 30.22 -1.25 62.37
CA LEU A 60 28.79 -0.93 62.23
C LEU A 60 28.53 0.18 61.19
N SER A 61 29.44 1.15 61.09
CA SER A 61 29.38 2.22 60.07
C SER A 61 29.41 1.68 58.65
N SER A 62 30.28 0.70 58.36
CA SER A 62 30.42 0.09 57.04
C SER A 62 29.19 -0.74 56.67
N ILE A 63 28.61 -1.46 57.63
CA ILE A 63 27.35 -2.19 57.42
C ILE A 63 26.21 -1.21 57.12
N ASN A 64 26.12 -0.11 57.86
CA ASN A 64 25.08 0.90 57.64
C ASN A 64 25.23 1.60 56.28
N GLU A 65 26.45 1.86 55.84
CA GLU A 65 26.76 2.42 54.53
C GLU A 65 26.37 1.46 53.39
N LEU A 66 26.77 0.18 53.47
CA LEU A 66 26.36 -0.84 52.53
C LEU A 66 24.84 -0.98 52.48
N LYS A 67 24.18 -0.98 53.64
CA LYS A 67 22.72 -1.01 53.74
C LYS A 67 22.08 0.19 53.01
N ALA A 68 22.61 1.40 53.21
CA ALA A 68 22.12 2.59 52.53
C ALA A 68 22.28 2.47 51.01
N ASN A 69 23.43 1.99 50.54
CA ASN A 69 23.72 1.80 49.11
C ASN A 69 22.81 0.72 48.47
N ILE A 70 22.48 -0.34 49.21
CA ILE A 70 21.49 -1.35 48.79
C ILE A 70 20.13 -0.72 48.58
N PHE A 71 19.63 0.03 49.57
CA PHE A 71 18.33 0.68 49.46
C PHE A 71 18.30 1.72 48.34
N ASP A 72 19.38 2.48 48.16
CA ASP A 72 19.49 3.44 47.06
C ASP A 72 19.45 2.76 45.68
N THR A 73 20.18 1.65 45.53
CA THR A 73 20.17 0.86 44.29
C THR A 73 18.78 0.28 44.01
N ILE A 74 18.11 -0.27 45.02
CA ILE A 74 16.75 -0.82 44.89
C ILE A 74 15.75 0.29 44.54
N ASN A 75 15.83 1.44 45.20
CA ASN A 75 14.95 2.58 44.94
C ASN A 75 15.16 3.11 43.52
N THR A 76 16.41 3.20 43.06
CA THR A 76 16.75 3.60 41.70
C THR A 76 16.24 2.59 40.67
N ALA A 77 16.41 1.28 40.92
CA ALA A 77 15.87 0.23 40.06
C ALA A 77 14.33 0.29 39.98
N ASN A 78 13.64 0.45 41.11
CA ASN A 78 12.19 0.61 41.15
C ASN A 78 11.71 1.84 40.41
N LYS A 79 12.42 2.98 40.55
CA LYS A 79 12.13 4.20 39.80
C LYS A 79 12.27 3.98 38.30
N ASN A 80 13.38 3.37 37.87
CA ASN A 80 13.60 3.05 36.46
C ASN A 80 12.52 2.12 35.91
N ILE A 81 12.14 1.07 36.65
CA ILE A 81 11.05 0.16 36.26
C ILE A 81 9.73 0.92 36.09
N LYS A 82 9.43 1.86 36.99
CA LYS A 82 8.24 2.70 36.89
C LYS A 82 8.30 3.61 35.65
N ASP A 83 9.42 4.24 35.40
CA ASP A 83 9.61 5.14 34.25
C ASP A 83 9.53 4.37 32.91
N LEU A 84 10.13 3.17 32.85
CA LEU A 84 10.01 2.24 31.73
C LEU A 84 8.57 1.79 31.52
N SER A 85 7.86 1.42 32.59
CA SER A 85 6.44 1.05 32.51
C SER A 85 5.58 2.19 31.98
N ASN A 86 5.80 3.41 32.44
CA ASN A 86 5.08 4.59 31.95
C ASN A 86 5.37 4.84 30.46
N THR A 87 6.62 4.64 30.03
CA THR A 87 7.02 4.77 28.62
C THR A 87 6.36 3.71 27.75
N ILE A 88 6.29 2.46 28.23
CA ILE A 88 5.59 1.37 27.54
C ILE A 88 4.12 1.71 27.37
N THR A 89 3.43 2.15 28.43
CA THR A 89 2.02 2.55 28.34
C THR A 89 1.80 3.73 27.39
N ALA A 90 2.71 4.70 27.36
CA ALA A 90 2.65 5.82 26.42
C ALA A 90 2.82 5.36 24.96
N ASN A 91 3.79 4.48 24.70
CA ASN A 91 4.02 3.90 23.39
C ASN A 91 2.85 3.02 22.93
N GLU A 92 2.24 2.23 23.82
CA GLU A 92 1.04 1.44 23.52
C GLU A 92 -0.13 2.33 23.11
N ALA A 93 -0.35 3.45 23.82
CA ALA A 93 -1.38 4.43 23.46
C ALA A 93 -1.10 5.10 22.10
N GLU A 94 0.17 5.42 21.80
CA GLU A 94 0.55 5.97 20.49
C GLU A 94 0.38 4.95 19.36
N ILE A 95 0.69 3.68 19.60
CA ILE A 95 0.47 2.59 18.65
C ILE A 95 -1.03 2.41 18.38
N GLU A 96 -1.88 2.47 19.41
CA GLU A 96 -3.33 2.39 19.26
C GLU A 96 -3.88 3.57 18.43
N ASP A 97 -3.44 4.79 18.72
CA ASP A 97 -3.81 6.00 17.95
C ASP A 97 -3.33 5.91 16.49
N LEU A 98 -2.09 5.48 16.25
CA LEU A 98 -1.55 5.28 14.91
C LEU A 98 -2.32 4.22 14.13
N ASN A 99 -2.67 3.09 14.76
CA ASN A 99 -3.47 2.05 14.13
C ASN A 99 -4.88 2.53 13.81
N SER A 100 -5.50 3.31 14.71
CA SER A 100 -6.80 3.92 14.48
C SER A 100 -6.78 4.87 13.28
N LYS A 101 -5.78 5.77 13.22
CA LYS A 101 -5.56 6.68 12.08
C LYS A 101 -5.29 5.94 10.78
N LEU A 102 -4.53 4.84 10.83
CA LEU A 102 -4.25 4.00 9.66
C LEU A 102 -5.56 3.38 9.16
N GLN A 103 -6.36 2.80 10.05
CA GLN A 103 -7.66 2.23 9.70
C GLN A 103 -8.60 3.29 9.10
N GLU A 104 -8.70 4.48 9.71
CA GLU A 104 -9.49 5.59 9.18
C GLU A 104 -9.02 6.00 7.78
N THR A 105 -7.71 6.14 7.59
CA THR A 105 -7.10 6.53 6.32
C THR A 105 -7.33 5.47 5.25
N THR A 106 -7.18 4.18 5.57
CA THR A 106 -7.48 3.08 4.65
C THR A 106 -8.94 3.05 4.26
N ASN A 107 -9.86 3.23 5.22
CA ASN A 107 -11.29 3.30 4.94
C ASN A 107 -11.62 4.49 4.03
N LYS A 108 -11.01 5.65 4.29
CA LYS A 108 -11.17 6.86 3.48
C LYS A 108 -10.61 6.67 2.07
N LEU A 109 -9.45 6.02 1.91
CA LEU A 109 -8.89 5.68 0.61
C LEU A 109 -9.78 4.71 -0.16
N ASN A 110 -10.33 3.69 0.50
CA ASN A 110 -11.25 2.74 -0.14
C ASN A 110 -12.52 3.47 -0.61
N SER A 111 -13.12 4.30 0.25
CA SER A 111 -14.30 5.09 -0.10
C SER A 111 -14.02 6.08 -1.23
N VAL A 112 -12.89 6.80 -1.21
CA VAL A 112 -12.50 7.71 -2.29
C VAL A 112 -12.20 6.95 -3.57
N THR A 113 -11.63 5.75 -3.51
CA THR A 113 -11.38 4.92 -4.70
C THR A 113 -12.69 4.45 -5.31
N GLU A 114 -13.64 3.99 -4.49
CA GLU A 114 -14.99 3.63 -4.93
C GLU A 114 -15.74 4.83 -5.54
N GLU A 115 -15.63 6.01 -4.95
CA GLU A 115 -16.24 7.25 -5.47
C GLU A 115 -15.55 7.72 -6.77
N LYS A 116 -14.22 7.65 -6.84
CA LYS A 116 -13.44 8.04 -8.05
C LYS A 116 -13.66 7.08 -9.20
N ASP A 117 -13.85 5.80 -8.93
CA ASP A 117 -14.11 4.78 -9.93
C ASP A 117 -15.57 4.64 -10.29
N SER A 118 -16.45 5.46 -9.69
CA SER A 118 -17.85 5.54 -10.07
C SER A 118 -18.18 6.84 -10.81
N ILE A 119 -19.14 6.76 -11.72
CA ILE A 119 -19.72 7.87 -12.46
C ILE A 119 -21.22 7.84 -12.21
N SER A 120 -21.83 9.00 -11.98
CA SER A 120 -23.30 9.10 -11.89
C SER A 120 -23.91 8.87 -13.28
N PHE A 121 -24.67 7.79 -13.43
CA PHE A 121 -25.40 7.44 -14.63
C PHE A 121 -26.87 7.22 -14.27
N PHE A 122 -27.76 8.08 -14.78
CA PHE A 122 -29.20 8.11 -14.44
C PHE A 122 -29.50 8.17 -12.93
N GLY A 123 -28.68 8.88 -12.15
CA GLY A 123 -28.88 9.04 -10.70
C GLY A 123 -28.35 7.89 -9.83
N ALA A 124 -27.82 6.83 -10.44
CA ALA A 124 -27.08 5.76 -9.74
C ALA A 124 -25.57 5.90 -9.98
N LEU A 125 -24.76 5.58 -8.96
CA LEU A 125 -23.30 5.48 -9.13
C LEU A 125 -22.97 4.12 -9.77
N ILE A 126 -22.37 4.16 -10.95
CA ILE A 126 -21.95 2.97 -11.69
C ILE A 126 -20.44 3.02 -11.87
N SER A 127 -19.75 1.88 -11.75
CA SER A 127 -18.30 1.82 -11.98
C SER A 127 -17.93 2.27 -13.41
N LYS A 128 -16.78 2.90 -13.58
CA LYS A 128 -16.24 3.32 -14.89
C LYS A 128 -16.12 2.17 -15.88
N GLY A 129 -15.75 0.99 -15.40
CA GLY A 129 -15.66 -0.23 -16.22
C GLY A 129 -17.03 -0.63 -16.76
N THR A 130 -18.04 -0.67 -15.88
CA THR A 130 -19.43 -1.00 -16.26
C THR A 130 -20.01 0.04 -17.20
N TYR A 131 -19.76 1.34 -16.96
CA TYR A 131 -20.19 2.42 -17.85
C TYR A 131 -19.62 2.25 -19.26
N ASN A 132 -18.29 2.05 -19.37
CA ASN A 132 -17.65 1.85 -20.66
C ASN A 132 -18.19 0.59 -21.36
N PHE A 133 -18.41 -0.49 -20.63
CA PHE A 133 -19.00 -1.71 -21.18
C PHE A 133 -20.41 -1.48 -21.74
N ILE A 134 -21.29 -0.83 -20.97
CA ILE A 134 -22.66 -0.50 -21.40
C ILE A 134 -22.61 0.39 -22.64
N LEU A 135 -21.79 1.45 -22.63
CA LEU A 135 -21.67 2.40 -23.73
C LEU A 135 -21.23 1.69 -25.01
N TRP A 136 -20.15 0.91 -24.96
CA TRP A 136 -19.67 0.14 -26.12
C TRP A 136 -20.64 -0.94 -26.56
N SER A 137 -21.36 -1.58 -25.63
CA SER A 137 -22.41 -2.54 -25.94
C SER A 137 -23.54 -1.89 -26.75
N ILE A 138 -23.98 -0.69 -26.36
CA ILE A 138 -25.02 0.06 -27.11
C ILE A 138 -24.49 0.47 -28.49
N ILE A 139 -23.28 1.00 -28.58
CA ILE A 139 -22.66 1.36 -29.87
C ILE A 139 -22.60 0.14 -30.79
N PHE A 140 -22.10 -1.00 -30.29
CA PHE A 140 -21.94 -2.20 -31.09
C PHE A 140 -23.28 -2.82 -31.47
N GLY A 141 -24.26 -2.82 -30.56
CA GLY A 141 -25.63 -3.26 -30.83
C GLY A 141 -26.29 -2.44 -31.93
N LEU A 142 -26.17 -1.11 -31.88
CA LEU A 142 -26.66 -0.21 -32.93
C LEU A 142 -25.94 -0.44 -34.26
N LEU A 143 -24.62 -0.68 -34.23
CA LEU A 143 -23.83 -0.96 -35.42
C LEU A 143 -24.28 -2.26 -36.08
N ILE A 144 -24.48 -3.33 -35.32
CA ILE A 144 -25.02 -4.61 -35.81
C ILE A 144 -26.41 -4.40 -36.42
N LEU A 145 -27.30 -3.69 -35.73
CA LEU A 145 -28.66 -3.43 -36.21
C LEU A 145 -28.64 -2.63 -37.51
N LEU A 146 -27.77 -1.62 -37.61
CA LEU A 146 -27.58 -0.84 -38.83
C LEU A 146 -27.10 -1.72 -39.99
N LEU A 147 -26.09 -2.56 -39.77
CA LEU A 147 -25.59 -3.48 -40.80
C LEU A 147 -26.68 -4.48 -41.23
N PHE A 148 -27.43 -5.01 -40.28
CA PHE A 148 -28.57 -5.89 -40.56
C PHE A 148 -29.64 -5.17 -41.41
N PHE A 149 -29.97 -3.92 -41.07
CA PHE A 149 -30.92 -3.12 -41.84
C PHE A 149 -30.43 -2.86 -43.26
N ILE A 150 -29.16 -2.46 -43.43
CA ILE A 150 -28.55 -2.25 -44.75
C ILE A 150 -28.60 -3.54 -45.58
N TYR A 151 -28.23 -4.67 -44.98
CA TYR A 151 -28.28 -5.97 -45.65
C TYR A 151 -29.70 -6.32 -46.12
N ARG A 152 -30.69 -6.18 -45.22
CA ARG A 152 -32.09 -6.48 -45.54
C ARG A 152 -32.64 -5.53 -46.61
N PHE A 153 -32.32 -4.25 -46.51
CA PHE A 153 -32.73 -3.23 -47.47
C PHE A 153 -32.16 -3.50 -48.87
N ARG A 154 -30.86 -3.82 -48.98
CA ARG A 154 -30.23 -4.15 -50.27
C ARG A 154 -30.89 -5.38 -50.93
N ASN A 155 -31.14 -6.43 -50.17
CA ASN A 155 -31.78 -7.63 -50.70
C ASN A 155 -33.22 -7.35 -51.19
N SER A 156 -33.99 -6.57 -50.42
CA SER A 156 -35.35 -6.19 -50.80
C SER A 156 -35.38 -5.29 -52.04
N ASN A 157 -34.43 -4.34 -52.13
CA ASN A 157 -34.36 -3.43 -53.26
C ASN A 157 -33.95 -4.15 -54.56
N PHE A 158 -33.03 -5.12 -54.47
CA PHE A 158 -32.64 -5.94 -55.63
C PHE A 158 -33.85 -6.71 -56.20
N LEU A 159 -34.61 -7.40 -55.35
CA LEU A 159 -35.80 -8.13 -55.77
C LEU A 159 -36.86 -7.21 -56.38
N THR A 160 -37.05 -6.02 -55.80
CA THR A 160 -38.01 -5.03 -56.30
C THR A 160 -37.62 -4.52 -57.69
N GLN A 161 -36.33 -4.24 -57.91
CA GLN A 161 -35.84 -3.81 -59.22
C GLN A 161 -35.98 -4.92 -60.27
N GLN A 162 -35.71 -6.18 -59.89
CA GLN A 162 -35.91 -7.32 -60.78
C GLN A 162 -37.39 -7.49 -61.16
N ALA A 163 -38.31 -7.37 -60.19
CA ALA A 163 -39.75 -7.45 -60.44
C ALA A 163 -40.24 -6.31 -61.35
N LYS A 164 -39.73 -5.07 -61.16
CA LYS A 164 -40.04 -3.95 -62.05
C LYS A 164 -39.53 -4.16 -63.48
N SER A 165 -38.32 -4.70 -63.64
CA SER A 165 -37.78 -5.04 -64.96
C SER A 165 -38.63 -6.11 -65.64
N ALA A 166 -38.93 -7.20 -64.94
CA ALA A 166 -39.76 -8.29 -65.48
C ALA A 166 -41.17 -7.82 -65.84
N LEU A 167 -41.75 -6.89 -65.07
CA LEU A 167 -43.02 -6.27 -65.41
C LEU A 167 -42.93 -5.44 -66.70
N SER A 168 -41.89 -4.62 -66.83
CA SER A 168 -41.64 -3.84 -68.05
C SER A 168 -41.47 -4.73 -69.28
N ASP A 169 -40.71 -5.82 -69.16
CA ASP A 169 -40.49 -6.77 -70.26
C ASP A 169 -41.82 -7.46 -70.65
N LEU A 170 -42.64 -7.82 -69.66
CA LEU A 170 -43.95 -8.43 -69.90
C LEU A 170 -44.94 -7.46 -70.55
N GLU A 171 -44.96 -6.20 -70.13
CA GLU A 171 -45.79 -5.15 -70.72
C GLU A 171 -45.40 -4.91 -72.20
N GLU A 172 -44.09 -4.86 -72.50
CA GLU A 172 -43.60 -4.74 -73.87
C GLU A 172 -44.00 -5.96 -74.72
N GLU A 173 -43.84 -7.18 -74.19
CA GLU A 173 -44.24 -8.39 -74.89
C GLU A 173 -45.76 -8.44 -75.12
N TYR A 174 -46.55 -8.02 -74.14
CA TYR A 174 -48.01 -7.95 -74.23
C TYR A 174 -48.46 -6.96 -75.30
N GLU A 175 -47.92 -5.74 -75.31
CA GLU A 175 -48.23 -4.74 -76.34
C GLU A 175 -47.80 -5.21 -77.74
N ASN A 176 -46.64 -5.85 -77.86
CA ASN A 176 -46.19 -6.46 -79.12
C ASN A 176 -47.10 -7.61 -79.56
N HIS A 177 -47.59 -8.44 -78.64
CA HIS A 177 -48.55 -9.50 -78.94
C HIS A 177 -49.90 -8.91 -79.38
N ARG A 178 -50.39 -7.89 -78.67
CA ARG A 178 -51.61 -7.15 -78.99
C ARG A 178 -51.54 -6.51 -80.38
N ARG A 179 -50.42 -5.86 -80.71
CA ARG A 179 -50.20 -5.28 -82.04
C ARG A 179 -50.24 -6.34 -83.14
N ARG A 180 -49.54 -7.47 -82.95
CA ARG A 180 -49.57 -8.61 -83.88
C ARG A 180 -50.95 -9.24 -84.01
N ALA A 181 -51.73 -9.33 -82.94
CA ALA A 181 -53.10 -9.82 -82.98
C ALA A 181 -54.00 -8.89 -83.80
N LEU A 182 -53.94 -7.58 -83.57
CA LEU A 182 -54.69 -6.58 -84.34
C LEU A 182 -54.28 -6.58 -85.82
N GLU A 183 -52.99 -6.65 -86.14
CA GLU A 183 -52.50 -6.75 -87.52
C GLU A 183 -53.05 -8.01 -88.22
N ARG A 184 -53.13 -9.15 -87.51
CA ARG A 184 -53.72 -10.39 -88.03
C ARG A 184 -55.22 -10.25 -88.28
N GLU A 185 -55.98 -9.71 -87.33
CA GLU A 185 -57.42 -9.48 -87.48
C GLU A 185 -57.72 -8.53 -88.64
N GLN A 186 -56.97 -7.42 -88.75
CA GLN A 186 -57.10 -6.48 -89.86
C GLN A 186 -56.78 -7.16 -91.21
N LYS A 187 -55.75 -8.00 -91.27
CA LYS A 187 -55.41 -8.75 -92.50
C LYS A 187 -56.50 -9.76 -92.87
N ILE A 188 -57.03 -10.52 -91.90
CA ILE A 188 -58.13 -11.47 -92.11
C ILE A 188 -59.39 -10.72 -92.57
N SER A 189 -59.74 -9.61 -91.94
CA SER A 189 -60.89 -8.79 -92.34
C SER A 189 -60.76 -8.26 -93.76
N ARG A 190 -59.55 -7.81 -94.17
CA ARG A 190 -59.28 -7.41 -95.56
C ARG A 190 -59.45 -8.57 -96.52
N GLN A 191 -58.85 -9.74 -96.22
CA GLN A 191 -58.99 -10.94 -97.05
C GLN A 191 -60.45 -11.41 -97.18
N LEU A 192 -61.22 -11.40 -96.08
CA LEU A 192 -62.64 -11.75 -96.10
C LEU A 192 -63.44 -10.79 -96.99
N GLN A 193 -63.14 -9.49 -96.91
CA GLN A 193 -63.81 -8.49 -97.73
C GLN A 193 -63.46 -8.64 -99.22
N ASP A 194 -62.20 -8.98 -99.53
CA ASP A 194 -61.76 -9.28 -100.89
C ASP A 194 -62.46 -10.54 -101.44
N GLU A 195 -62.61 -11.61 -100.65
CA GLU A 195 -63.34 -12.83 -101.04
C GLU A 195 -64.84 -12.56 -101.26
N LEU A 196 -65.50 -11.78 -100.39
CA LEU A 196 -66.90 -11.38 -100.57
C LEU A 196 -67.12 -10.54 -101.83
N ASN A 197 -66.20 -9.63 -102.14
CA ASN A 197 -66.27 -8.80 -103.35
C ASN A 197 -66.06 -9.65 -104.62
N LYS A 198 -65.27 -10.72 -104.53
CA LYS A 198 -65.01 -11.64 -105.65
C LYS A 198 -66.21 -12.54 -105.96
N GLN A 199 -67.01 -12.92 -104.95
CA GLN A 199 -68.25 -13.70 -105.15
C GLN A 199 -69.45 -12.87 -105.66
N LYS A 200 -69.40 -11.53 -105.58
CA LYS A 200 -70.45 -10.63 -106.09
C LYS A 200 -70.31 -10.28 -107.59
N LYS A 201 -69.34 -10.87 -108.29
CA LYS A 201 -69.11 -10.74 -109.73
C LYS A 201 -69.54 -12.00 -110.44
#